data_AF-A0A8H7BS53-F1
#
_entry.id   AF-A0A8H7BS53-F1
#
_cell.length_a   1.000
_cell.length_b   1.000
_cell.length_c   1.000
_cell.angle_alpha   90.00
_cell.angle_beta   90.00
_cell.angle_gamma   90.00
#
_symmetry.space_group_name_H-M   'P 1'
#
loop_
_entity.id
_entity.type
_entity.pdbx_description
1 polymer ?
#
loop_
_entity_poly.entity_id
_entity_poly.type
_entity_poly.pdbx_seq_one_letter_code
_entity_poly.pdbx_strand_id
1 'polypeptide(L)'
;MTTANQLHENGMYGYLPYPAVNFHRFFAGSTCQERRVEYPRVDYTNYTKKKGLQGVADLFLAGVHPVRRRFFDRTIVVTELMPRLIGILSPELRPVNKQLLKPEEKEVLSRLVDVMIEFGLNFVQEKTTADQFAYHLDPPIEQLLDYEQGTNNCLPHRYVIRQLLSQEIETELLRRREETMDSRPSTESSRTRMNASTQNNIMEKLMKVEATEKDFFGRPIVRKGIDEVMQENEGAKRSVRVSYRYHEGFSNAVRKPLLVRDFL
;
A
#
# COMPACT_ATOMS: atom_id res chain seq x y z
N MET A 1 25.09 24.45 4.02
CA MET A 1 25.97 24.76 5.18
C MET A 1 26.56 23.45 5.66
N THR A 2 27.83 23.22 5.36
CA THR A 2 28.60 22.06 5.86
C THR A 2 28.73 22.23 7.36
N THR A 3 28.22 21.29 8.16
CA THR A 3 28.32 21.39 9.62
C THR A 3 29.75 21.13 10.05
N ALA A 4 30.26 21.82 11.08
CA ALA A 4 31.63 21.65 11.58
C ALA A 4 31.99 20.18 11.91
N ASN A 5 30.98 19.38 12.28
CA ASN A 5 31.10 17.94 12.48
C ASN A 5 31.50 17.16 11.21
N GLN A 6 31.18 17.63 10.00
CA GLN A 6 31.55 16.98 8.74
C GLN A 6 33.03 17.18 8.37
N LEU A 7 33.66 18.24 8.90
CA LEU A 7 35.06 18.56 8.67
C LEU A 7 35.98 18.00 9.78
N HIS A 8 35.41 17.35 10.80
CA HIS A 8 36.12 16.85 11.99
C HIS A 8 37.05 17.92 12.63
N GLU A 9 36.64 19.18 12.60
CA GLU A 9 37.40 20.29 13.18
C GLU A 9 37.23 20.32 14.71
N ASN A 10 37.90 19.37 15.37
CA ASN A 10 37.75 19.17 16.81
C ASN A 10 38.36 20.31 17.66
N GLY A 11 39.20 21.16 17.06
CA GLY A 11 39.79 22.32 17.73
C GLY A 11 38.74 23.33 18.21
N MET A 12 37.56 23.35 17.59
CA MET A 12 36.47 24.26 17.97
C MET A 12 35.65 23.78 19.17
N TYR A 13 35.78 22.51 19.59
CA TYR A 13 35.08 22.01 20.78
C TYR A 13 35.51 22.70 22.07
N GLY A 14 36.73 23.27 22.12
CA GLY A 14 37.18 24.11 23.23
C GLY A 14 36.31 25.35 23.44
N TYR A 15 35.57 25.79 22.41
CA TYR A 15 34.65 26.93 22.50
C TYR A 15 33.21 26.53 22.91
N LEU A 16 32.88 25.23 22.96
CA LEU A 16 31.57 24.73 23.38
C LEU A 16 31.12 25.14 24.81
N PRO A 17 32.01 25.24 25.83
CA PRO A 17 31.57 25.65 27.17
C PRO A 17 31.19 27.14 27.25
N TYR A 18 31.71 28.01 26.40
CA TYR A 18 31.42 29.46 26.44
C TYR A 18 29.92 29.80 26.26
N PRO A 19 29.21 29.27 25.24
CA PRO A 19 27.78 29.49 25.12
C PRO A 19 27.02 28.89 26.30
N ALA A 20 27.38 27.68 26.78
CA ALA A 20 26.70 27.07 27.93
C ALA A 20 26.79 27.93 29.20
N VAL A 21 27.97 28.52 29.45
CA VAL A 21 28.19 29.46 30.57
C VAL A 21 27.47 30.79 30.35
N ASN A 22 27.24 31.27 29.14
CA ASN A 22 26.42 32.47 28.95
C ASN A 22 24.91 32.16 29.06
N PHE A 23 24.46 31.03 28.53
CA PHE A 23 23.05 30.63 28.55
C PHE A 23 22.53 30.33 29.95
N HIS A 24 23.32 29.71 30.84
CA HIS A 24 22.83 29.39 32.19
C HIS A 24 22.34 30.65 32.93
N ARG A 25 22.97 31.81 32.73
CA ARG A 25 22.59 33.08 33.38
C ARG A 25 21.18 33.52 33.01
N PHE A 26 20.75 33.25 31.78
CA PHE A 26 19.40 33.57 31.32
C PHE A 26 18.34 32.59 31.84
N PHE A 27 18.75 31.37 32.23
CA PHE A 27 17.84 30.31 32.69
C PHE A 27 17.97 29.98 34.19
N ALA A 28 18.82 30.68 34.94
CA ALA A 28 19.05 30.50 36.39
C ALA A 28 17.94 31.11 37.28
N GLY A 29 16.74 31.32 36.73
CA GLY A 29 15.60 31.87 37.48
C GLY A 29 15.14 30.93 38.59
N SER A 30 14.65 31.50 39.68
CA SER A 30 14.07 30.79 40.83
C SER A 30 12.66 30.22 40.58
N THR A 31 12.10 30.47 39.40
CA THR A 31 10.84 29.86 38.94
C THR A 31 11.07 28.37 38.77
N CYS A 32 10.39 27.55 39.59
CA CYS A 32 10.33 26.10 39.43
C CYS A 32 10.05 25.76 37.97
N GLN A 33 11.03 25.20 37.25
CA GLN A 33 10.77 24.61 35.95
C GLN A 33 9.78 23.48 36.16
N GLU A 34 8.57 23.64 35.60
CA GLU A 34 7.51 22.62 35.65
C GLU A 34 7.96 21.29 35.00
N ARG A 35 8.91 21.36 34.07
CA ARG A 35 9.50 20.20 33.40
C ARG A 35 10.88 19.90 33.95
N ARG A 36 11.06 18.67 34.42
CA ARG A 36 12.36 18.11 34.81
C ARG A 36 13.30 18.13 33.60
N VAL A 37 14.59 18.40 33.83
CA VAL A 37 15.61 18.30 32.78
C VAL A 37 15.62 16.88 32.21
N GLU A 38 15.26 16.76 30.94
CA GLU A 38 15.25 15.51 30.18
C GLU A 38 16.39 15.50 29.17
N TYR A 39 16.83 14.30 28.77
CA TYR A 39 17.83 14.16 27.73
C TYR A 39 17.27 14.68 26.39
N PRO A 40 18.05 15.43 25.58
CA PRO A 40 17.60 15.98 24.30
C PRO A 40 17.35 14.86 23.29
N ARG A 41 16.13 14.29 23.32
CA ARG A 41 15.67 13.28 22.37
C ARG A 41 15.05 13.89 21.12
N VAL A 42 14.68 15.17 21.19
CA VAL A 42 13.94 15.90 20.16
C VAL A 42 14.68 15.89 18.81
N ASP A 43 15.99 16.12 18.83
CA ASP A 43 16.81 16.13 17.60
C ASP A 43 16.81 14.77 16.91
N TYR A 44 17.00 13.69 17.69
CA TYR A 44 17.00 12.33 17.16
C TYR A 44 15.61 11.91 16.67
N THR A 45 14.55 12.27 17.39
CA THR A 45 13.18 11.98 16.95
C THR A 45 12.86 12.72 15.66
N ASN A 46 13.27 13.98 15.53
CA ASN A 46 13.05 14.78 14.32
C ASN A 46 13.89 14.28 13.15
N TYR A 47 15.13 13.86 13.39
CA TYR A 47 15.96 13.23 12.37
C TYR A 47 15.31 11.94 11.85
N THR A 48 14.81 11.09 12.74
CA THR A 48 14.15 9.83 12.39
C THR A 48 12.86 10.08 11.58
N LYS A 49 12.01 11.00 12.06
CA LYS A 49 10.79 11.45 11.34
C LYS A 49 11.14 11.98 9.94
N LYS A 50 12.11 12.89 9.84
CA LYS A 50 12.57 13.46 8.57
C LYS A 50 13.04 12.39 7.60
N LYS A 51 13.83 11.42 8.07
CA LYS A 51 14.31 10.31 7.24
C LYS A 51 13.16 9.43 6.73
N GLY A 52 12.16 9.17 7.58
CA GLY A 52 10.93 8.46 7.19
C GLY A 52 10.18 9.19 6.07
N LEU A 53 9.88 10.47 6.26
CA LEU A 53 9.18 11.30 5.26
C LEU A 53 9.96 11.42 3.95
N GLN A 54 11.29 11.53 4.01
CA GLN A 54 12.13 11.50 2.81
C GLN A 54 12.00 10.18 2.05
N GLY A 55 11.92 9.05 2.77
CA GLY A 55 11.68 7.74 2.16
C GLY A 55 10.32 7.66 1.45
N VAL A 56 9.27 8.24 2.04
CA VAL A 56 7.94 8.33 1.40
C VAL A 56 7.99 9.16 0.11
N ALA A 57 8.67 10.31 0.13
CA ALA A 57 8.83 11.14 -1.06
C ALA A 57 9.62 10.42 -2.18
N ASP A 58 10.63 9.64 -1.81
CA ASP A 58 11.40 8.84 -2.76
C ASP A 58 10.57 7.69 -3.36
N LEU A 59 9.72 7.06 -2.54
CA LEU A 59 8.79 6.02 -2.99
C LEU A 59 7.75 6.59 -3.97
N PHE A 60 7.20 7.78 -3.67
CA PHE A 60 6.33 8.50 -4.60
C PHE A 60 7.02 8.79 -5.93
N LEU A 61 8.25 9.33 -5.91
CA LEU A 61 9.02 9.59 -7.13
C LEU A 61 9.36 8.30 -7.90
N ALA A 62 9.43 7.15 -7.23
CA ALA A 62 9.61 5.85 -7.89
C ALA A 62 8.34 5.39 -8.64
N GLY A 63 7.15 5.74 -8.15
CA GLY A 63 5.86 5.42 -8.79
C GLY A 63 5.53 6.31 -10.00
N VAL A 64 6.11 7.51 -10.08
CA VAL A 64 5.85 8.45 -11.20
C VAL A 64 6.57 8.01 -12.48
N HIS A 65 5.88 8.12 -13.62
CA HIS A 65 6.45 7.80 -14.93
C HIS A 65 7.76 8.57 -15.21
N PRO A 66 8.84 7.93 -15.72
CA PRO A 66 10.17 8.52 -15.83
C PRO A 66 10.23 9.86 -16.59
N VAL A 67 9.38 10.02 -17.61
CA VAL A 67 9.31 11.25 -18.43
C VAL A 67 8.85 12.46 -17.62
N ARG A 68 7.96 12.27 -16.65
CA ARG A 68 7.47 13.34 -15.76
C ARG A 68 8.39 13.55 -14.57
N ARG A 69 8.96 12.46 -14.05
CA ARG A 69 9.89 12.47 -12.91
C ARG A 69 11.05 13.46 -13.08
N ARG A 70 11.57 13.64 -14.31
CA ARG A 70 12.69 14.56 -14.58
C ARG A 70 12.42 16.02 -14.20
N PHE A 71 11.16 16.43 -14.11
CA PHE A 71 10.76 17.80 -13.78
C PHE A 71 10.56 18.02 -12.28
N PHE A 72 10.57 16.94 -11.49
CA PHE A 72 10.27 16.98 -10.07
C PHE A 72 11.56 16.79 -9.27
N ASP A 73 11.96 17.85 -8.56
CA ASP A 73 12.90 17.70 -7.44
C ASP A 73 12.15 17.34 -6.15
N ARG A 74 12.83 16.69 -5.21
CA ARG A 74 12.26 16.30 -3.91
C ARG A 74 11.65 17.51 -3.19
N THR A 75 12.29 18.67 -3.27
CA THR A 75 11.80 19.90 -2.62
C THR A 75 10.48 20.34 -3.24
N ILE A 76 10.45 20.43 -4.57
CA ILE A 76 9.28 20.85 -5.36
C ILE A 76 8.10 19.91 -5.12
N VAL A 77 8.36 18.59 -5.05
CA VAL A 77 7.34 17.59 -4.74
C VAL A 77 6.67 17.92 -3.42
N VAL A 78 7.44 18.06 -2.34
CA VAL A 78 6.91 18.24 -0.99
C VAL A 78 6.21 19.59 -0.82
N THR A 79 6.77 20.67 -1.35
CA THR A 79 6.25 22.03 -1.11
C THR A 79 5.14 22.44 -2.06
N GLU A 80 5.18 22.03 -3.33
CA GLU A 80 4.27 22.52 -4.37
C GLU A 80 3.30 21.44 -4.86
N LEU A 81 3.80 20.24 -5.13
CA LEU A 81 2.98 19.17 -5.72
C LEU A 81 2.07 18.50 -4.69
N MET A 82 2.61 18.06 -3.55
CA MET A 82 1.85 17.32 -2.53
C MET A 82 0.59 18.04 -2.05
N PRO A 83 0.62 19.31 -1.62
CA PRO A 83 -0.59 19.97 -1.13
C PRO A 83 -1.65 20.13 -2.23
N ARG A 84 -1.24 20.34 -3.49
CA ARG A 84 -2.16 20.44 -4.62
C ARG A 84 -2.74 19.08 -5.01
N LEU A 85 -1.90 18.05 -5.03
CA LEU A 85 -2.28 16.69 -5.37
C LEU A 85 -3.32 16.16 -4.39
N ILE A 86 -3.11 16.34 -3.09
CA ILE A 86 -4.05 15.90 -2.06
C ILE A 86 -5.40 16.64 -2.16
N GLY A 87 -5.39 17.93 -2.53
CA GLY A 87 -6.63 18.64 -2.87
C GLY A 87 -7.35 18.05 -4.09
N ILE A 88 -6.62 17.70 -5.15
CA ILE A 88 -7.19 17.05 -6.35
C ILE A 88 -7.75 15.66 -6.04
N LEU A 89 -7.09 14.92 -5.14
CA LEU A 89 -7.53 13.59 -4.69
C LEU A 89 -8.77 13.63 -3.78
N SER A 90 -9.20 14.82 -3.34
CA SER A 90 -10.37 15.00 -2.48
C SER A 90 -11.50 15.77 -3.18
N PRO A 91 -12.07 15.27 -4.30
CA PRO A 91 -13.27 15.85 -4.86
C PRO A 91 -14.49 15.57 -3.98
N GLU A 92 -15.49 16.46 -4.03
CA GLU A 92 -16.79 16.26 -3.39
C GLU A 92 -17.63 15.25 -4.17
N LEU A 93 -17.35 13.96 -3.98
CA LEU A 93 -18.15 12.86 -4.54
C LEU A 93 -19.13 12.34 -3.50
N ARG A 94 -20.39 12.16 -3.90
CA ARG A 94 -21.39 11.53 -3.04
C ARG A 94 -21.10 10.02 -2.97
N PRO A 95 -21.16 9.40 -1.77
CA PRO A 95 -20.95 7.96 -1.62
C PRO A 95 -22.22 7.22 -2.09
N VAL A 96 -22.35 7.03 -3.39
CA VAL A 96 -23.46 6.30 -4.02
C VAL A 96 -22.88 5.22 -4.91
N ASN A 97 -23.62 4.13 -5.12
CA ASN A 97 -23.27 3.07 -6.06
C ASN A 97 -22.96 3.64 -7.45
N LYS A 98 -21.98 3.05 -8.15
CA LYS A 98 -21.49 3.45 -9.48
C LYS A 98 -22.60 3.74 -10.50
N GLN A 99 -23.72 3.00 -10.41
CA GLN A 99 -24.86 3.12 -11.33
C GLN A 99 -25.76 4.34 -11.09
N LEU A 100 -25.73 4.91 -9.89
CA LEU A 100 -26.57 6.06 -9.49
C LEU A 100 -25.81 7.40 -9.58
N LEU A 101 -24.57 7.36 -10.05
CA LEU A 101 -23.71 8.53 -10.18
C LEU A 101 -24.17 9.39 -11.37
N LYS A 102 -24.23 10.72 -11.20
CA LYS A 102 -24.53 11.62 -12.31
C LYS A 102 -23.44 11.49 -13.40
N PRO A 103 -23.76 11.76 -14.68
CA PRO A 103 -22.75 11.72 -15.74
C PRO A 103 -21.58 12.67 -15.47
N GLU A 104 -21.83 13.84 -14.88
CA GLU A 104 -20.80 14.81 -14.48
C GLU A 104 -19.85 14.25 -13.39
N GLU A 105 -20.42 13.63 -12.36
CA GLU A 105 -19.64 13.00 -11.27
C GLU A 105 -18.82 11.81 -11.80
N LYS A 106 -19.32 11.10 -12.82
CA LYS A 106 -18.60 10.01 -13.49
C LYS A 106 -17.39 10.51 -14.28
N GLU A 107 -17.49 11.66 -14.94
CA GLU A 107 -16.34 12.29 -15.60
C GLU A 107 -15.28 12.78 -14.61
N VAL A 108 -15.70 13.32 -13.46
CA VAL A 108 -14.79 13.66 -12.36
C VAL A 108 -14.06 12.40 -11.86
N LEU A 109 -14.78 11.30 -11.66
CA LEU A 109 -14.20 10.03 -11.23
C LEU A 109 -13.18 9.48 -12.25
N SER A 110 -13.51 9.48 -13.55
CA SER A 110 -12.58 9.02 -14.59
C SER A 110 -11.30 9.84 -14.60
N ARG A 111 -11.40 11.17 -14.54
CA ARG A 111 -10.23 12.07 -14.47
C ARG A 111 -9.40 11.83 -13.23
N LEU A 112 -10.03 11.59 -12.08
CA LEU A 112 -9.34 11.28 -10.84
C LEU A 112 -8.54 9.98 -10.96
N VAL A 113 -9.14 8.92 -11.50
CA VAL A 113 -8.48 7.63 -11.73
C VAL A 113 -7.29 7.78 -12.68
N ASP A 114 -7.44 8.56 -13.76
CA ASP A 114 -6.33 8.83 -14.68
C ASP A 114 -5.17 9.54 -13.97
N VAL A 115 -5.46 10.55 -13.15
CA VAL A 115 -4.46 11.26 -12.33
C VAL A 115 -3.77 10.30 -11.35
N MET A 116 -4.54 9.45 -10.66
CA MET A 116 -3.97 8.47 -9.74
C MET A 116 -3.03 7.48 -10.44
N ILE A 117 -3.41 6.97 -11.61
CA ILE A 117 -2.54 6.09 -12.39
C ILE A 117 -1.31 6.83 -12.91
N GLU A 118 -1.45 8.10 -13.30
CA GLU A 118 -0.36 8.94 -13.81
C GLU A 118 0.73 9.18 -12.75
N PHE A 119 0.34 9.36 -11.49
CA PHE A 119 1.23 9.51 -10.35
C PHE A 119 1.59 8.19 -9.64
N GLY A 120 1.04 7.05 -10.09
CA GLY A 120 1.33 5.74 -9.50
C GLY A 120 0.78 5.58 -8.09
N LEU A 121 -0.39 6.17 -7.81
CA LEU A 121 -1.07 6.08 -6.52
C LEU A 121 -2.12 4.97 -6.54
N ASN A 122 -2.19 4.21 -5.45
CA ASN A 122 -3.25 3.22 -5.24
C ASN A 122 -3.82 3.33 -3.82
N PHE A 123 -5.03 2.80 -3.61
CA PHE A 123 -5.59 2.61 -2.29
C PHE A 123 -5.47 1.14 -1.88
N VAL A 124 -4.77 0.88 -0.79
CA VAL A 124 -4.58 -0.46 -0.22
C VAL A 124 -5.43 -0.61 1.03
N GLN A 125 -6.13 -1.74 1.15
CA GLN A 125 -6.91 -2.07 2.32
C GLN A 125 -5.99 -2.60 3.43
N GLU A 126 -5.88 -1.85 4.53
CA GLU A 126 -5.16 -2.30 5.73
C GLU A 126 -6.14 -2.56 6.87
N LYS A 127 -5.76 -3.52 7.72
CA LYS A 127 -6.47 -3.80 8.97
C LYS A 127 -5.85 -2.98 10.09
N THR A 128 -6.58 -1.99 10.56
CA THR A 128 -6.18 -1.20 11.73
C THR A 128 -6.13 -2.10 12.97
N THR A 129 -5.34 -1.69 13.98
CA THR A 129 -5.16 -2.41 15.26
C THR A 129 -6.47 -2.74 16.00
N ALA A 130 -7.56 -2.04 15.67
CA ALA A 130 -8.92 -2.20 16.19
C ALA A 130 -9.84 -3.11 15.34
N ASP A 131 -9.29 -3.91 14.42
CA ASP A 131 -10.03 -4.82 13.50
C ASP A 131 -11.02 -4.11 12.54
N GLN A 132 -10.80 -2.81 12.33
CA GLN A 132 -11.49 -2.03 11.32
C GLN A 132 -10.67 -1.99 10.03
N PHE A 133 -11.32 -2.07 8.88
CA PHE A 133 -10.67 -1.89 7.58
C PHE A 133 -10.59 -0.41 7.23
N ALA A 134 -9.39 0.06 6.91
CA ALA A 134 -9.15 1.39 6.40
C ALA A 134 -8.39 1.28 5.07
N TYR A 135 -8.78 2.09 4.09
CA TYR A 135 -8.01 2.22 2.85
C TYR A 135 -6.97 3.32 3.05
N HIS A 136 -5.71 3.01 2.87
CA HIS A 136 -4.60 3.98 2.91
C HIS A 136 -4.03 4.17 1.52
N LEU A 137 -3.50 5.37 1.24
CA LEU A 137 -2.75 5.61 0.02
C LEU A 137 -1.42 4.86 0.06
N ASP A 138 -1.11 4.20 -1.05
CA ASP A 138 0.19 3.62 -1.35
C ASP A 138 0.75 4.32 -2.60
N PRO A 139 1.84 5.11 -2.48
CA PRO A 139 2.59 5.46 -1.26
C PRO A 139 1.82 6.36 -0.28
N PRO A 140 2.19 6.37 1.03
CA PRO A 140 1.48 7.11 2.08
C PRO A 140 1.83 8.61 2.07
N ILE A 141 1.49 9.29 0.97
CA ILE A 141 1.79 10.71 0.75
C ILE A 141 1.06 11.64 1.72
N GLU A 142 0.00 11.17 2.37
CA GLU A 142 -0.74 11.91 3.41
C GLU A 142 0.21 12.34 4.56
N GLN A 143 1.16 11.47 4.93
CA GLN A 143 2.12 11.72 6.01
C GLN A 143 3.04 12.91 5.74
N LEU A 144 3.24 13.28 4.46
CA LEU A 144 4.06 14.42 4.08
C LEU A 144 3.41 15.77 4.43
N LEU A 145 2.10 15.78 4.65
CA LEU A 145 1.31 16.98 4.95
C LEU A 145 0.84 17.03 6.41
N ASP A 146 1.18 16.04 7.22
CA ASP A 146 0.86 16.01 8.65
C ASP A 146 1.74 17.02 9.41
N TYR A 147 1.35 18.29 9.39
CA TYR A 147 1.97 19.33 10.19
C TYR A 147 1.43 19.28 11.62
N GLU A 148 2.31 19.23 12.62
CA GLU A 148 1.94 19.12 14.05
C GLU A 148 1.00 20.24 14.56
N GLN A 149 0.86 21.34 13.81
CA GLN A 149 -0.01 22.49 14.13
C GLN A 149 -1.19 22.67 13.16
N GLY A 150 -1.29 21.85 12.11
CA GLY A 150 -2.34 21.93 11.10
C GLY A 150 -3.49 20.98 11.41
N THR A 151 -4.69 21.51 11.57
CA THR A 151 -5.89 20.71 11.81
C THR A 151 -6.22 19.78 10.63
N ASN A 152 -6.37 18.49 10.95
CA ASN A 152 -7.29 17.50 10.39
C ASN A 152 -7.03 16.95 8.98
N ASN A 153 -6.71 15.65 8.92
CA ASN A 153 -7.05 14.67 7.89
C ASN A 153 -7.28 15.27 6.50
N CYS A 154 -6.20 15.51 5.76
CA CYS A 154 -6.27 16.12 4.42
C CYS A 154 -7.08 15.30 3.40
N LEU A 155 -7.47 14.06 3.73
CA LEU A 155 -8.40 13.26 2.95
C LEU A 155 -9.62 12.86 3.79
N PRO A 156 -10.65 13.71 3.93
CA PRO A 156 -11.94 13.32 4.48
C PRO A 156 -12.74 12.50 3.45
N HIS A 157 -12.12 11.47 2.87
CA HIS A 157 -12.79 10.59 1.95
C HIS A 157 -13.38 9.40 2.70
N ARG A 158 -14.71 9.29 2.64
CA ARG A 158 -15.45 8.17 3.24
C ARG A 158 -14.95 6.85 2.64
N TYR A 159 -14.78 5.83 3.49
CA TYR A 159 -14.28 4.49 3.14
C TYR A 159 -14.82 3.95 1.81
N VAL A 160 -16.12 4.13 1.57
CA VAL A 160 -16.84 3.66 0.36
C VAL A 160 -16.20 4.18 -0.92
N ILE A 161 -15.75 5.44 -0.94
CA ILE A 161 -15.25 6.03 -2.17
C ILE A 161 -13.77 5.66 -2.39
N ARG A 162 -12.98 5.48 -1.32
CA ARG A 162 -11.61 4.90 -1.44
C ARG A 162 -11.67 3.48 -2.02
N GLN A 163 -12.66 2.68 -1.59
CA GLN A 163 -12.93 1.36 -2.15
C GLN A 163 -13.36 1.42 -3.62
N LEU A 164 -14.23 2.38 -3.97
CA LEU A 164 -14.65 2.57 -5.35
C LEU A 164 -13.45 2.91 -6.26
N LEU A 165 -12.56 3.78 -5.78
CA LEU A 165 -11.35 4.17 -6.49
C LEU A 165 -10.37 3.01 -6.64
N SER A 166 -10.14 2.21 -5.59
CA SER A 166 -9.25 1.04 -5.69
C SER A 166 -9.75 0.06 -6.77
N GLN A 167 -11.06 -0.20 -6.80
CA GLN A 167 -11.66 -1.06 -7.81
C GLN A 167 -11.53 -0.45 -9.22
N GLU A 168 -11.79 0.85 -9.37
CA GLU A 168 -11.73 1.50 -10.69
C GLU A 168 -10.30 1.51 -11.24
N ILE A 169 -9.31 1.80 -10.39
CA ILE A 169 -7.88 1.78 -10.75
C ILE A 169 -7.48 0.38 -11.21
N GLU A 170 -7.88 -0.67 -10.48
CA GLU A 170 -7.61 -2.06 -10.89
C GLU A 170 -8.23 -2.38 -12.26
N THR A 171 -9.47 -1.97 -12.51
CA THR A 171 -10.13 -2.19 -13.80
C THR A 171 -9.45 -1.44 -14.95
N GLU A 172 -9.04 -0.19 -14.73
CA GLU A 172 -8.33 0.60 -15.75
C GLU A 172 -6.91 0.08 -16.00
N LEU A 173 -6.21 -0.38 -14.96
CA LEU A 173 -4.90 -1.03 -15.11
C LEU A 173 -5.01 -2.34 -15.92
N LEU A 174 -6.04 -3.14 -15.67
CA LEU A 174 -6.31 -4.35 -16.46
C LEU A 174 -6.60 -4.00 -17.92
N ARG A 175 -7.45 -2.99 -18.18
CA ARG A 175 -7.76 -2.54 -19.55
C ARG A 175 -6.50 -2.07 -20.29
N ARG A 176 -5.69 -1.20 -19.68
CA ARG A 176 -4.42 -0.74 -20.28
C ARG A 176 -3.44 -1.89 -20.53
N ARG A 177 -3.42 -2.90 -19.66
CA ARG A 177 -2.58 -4.08 -19.84
C ARG A 177 -3.04 -4.92 -21.04
N GLU A 178 -4.35 -5.14 -21.19
CA GLU A 178 -4.94 -5.85 -22.33
C GLU A 178 -4.60 -5.15 -23.66
N GLU A 179 -4.75 -3.83 -23.73
CA GLU A 179 -4.41 -3.02 -24.92
C GLU A 179 -2.92 -3.16 -25.30
N THR A 180 -2.00 -3.20 -24.32
CA THR A 180 -0.57 -3.43 -24.59
C THR A 180 -0.25 -4.86 -25.01
N MET A 181 -1.09 -5.84 -24.67
CA MET A 181 -0.91 -7.24 -25.06
C MET A 181 -1.45 -7.49 -26.47
N ASP A 182 -2.56 -6.86 -26.84
CA ASP A 182 -3.15 -6.96 -28.18
C ASP A 182 -2.34 -6.20 -29.25
N SER A 183 -1.62 -5.15 -28.85
CA SER A 183 -0.74 -4.36 -29.74
C SER A 183 0.65 -4.97 -29.96
N ARG A 184 1.00 -6.06 -29.27
CA ARG A 184 2.21 -6.82 -29.60
C ARG A 184 1.96 -7.62 -30.88
N PRO A 185 2.68 -7.36 -32.00
CA PRO A 185 2.57 -8.21 -33.17
C PRO A 185 3.03 -9.61 -32.77
N SER A 186 2.10 -10.56 -32.78
CA SER A 186 2.38 -11.96 -32.60
C SER A 186 3.37 -12.43 -33.66
N THR A 187 4.62 -12.62 -33.28
CA THR A 187 5.49 -13.57 -33.96
C THR A 187 4.82 -14.95 -33.84
N GLU A 188 4.65 -15.61 -34.97
CA GLU A 188 3.82 -16.79 -35.17
C GLU A 188 4.06 -17.91 -34.14
N SER A 189 2.98 -18.32 -33.46
CA SER A 189 2.75 -19.72 -33.13
C SER A 189 1.25 -19.95 -32.91
N SER A 190 0.57 -20.21 -34.01
CA SER A 190 -0.51 -21.20 -34.13
C SER A 190 -1.46 -21.36 -32.93
N ARG A 191 -2.38 -20.40 -32.74
CA ARG A 191 -3.68 -20.70 -32.14
C ARG A 191 -4.76 -20.08 -33.01
N THR A 192 -5.34 -20.93 -33.85
CA THR A 192 -6.54 -20.70 -34.65
C THR A 192 -7.61 -20.01 -33.82
N ARG A 193 -7.79 -18.71 -34.04
CA ARG A 193 -9.00 -17.99 -33.61
C ARG A 193 -10.11 -18.37 -34.58
N MET A 194 -11.00 -19.27 -34.16
CA MET A 194 -12.28 -19.46 -34.85
C MET A 194 -13.17 -18.26 -34.55
N ASN A 195 -13.57 -17.57 -35.61
CA ASN A 195 -14.43 -16.40 -35.57
C ASN A 195 -15.79 -16.72 -34.97
N ALA A 196 -16.23 -15.87 -34.05
CA ALA A 196 -17.57 -15.83 -33.49
C ALA A 196 -18.55 -15.29 -34.54
N SER A 197 -19.13 -16.18 -35.35
CA SER A 197 -20.31 -15.87 -36.16
C SER A 197 -21.09 -17.14 -36.52
N THR A 198 -21.57 -17.89 -35.53
CA THR A 198 -22.64 -18.89 -35.73
C THR A 198 -23.37 -19.15 -34.40
N GLN A 199 -24.33 -18.29 -34.06
CA GLN A 199 -25.17 -18.46 -32.87
C GLN A 199 -26.41 -19.33 -33.09
N ASN A 200 -26.52 -20.08 -34.19
CA ASN A 200 -27.76 -20.81 -34.50
C ASN A 200 -27.66 -22.35 -34.57
N ASN A 201 -26.53 -22.99 -34.26
CA ASN A 201 -26.38 -24.45 -34.39
C ASN A 201 -25.94 -25.19 -33.11
N ILE A 202 -26.28 -24.68 -31.92
CA ILE A 202 -25.89 -25.32 -30.64
C ILE A 202 -26.96 -26.31 -30.11
N MET A 203 -28.18 -26.31 -30.66
CA MET A 203 -29.23 -27.23 -30.17
C MET A 203 -29.27 -28.62 -30.82
N GLU A 204 -28.55 -28.89 -31.90
CA GLU A 204 -28.67 -30.18 -32.62
C GLU A 204 -27.55 -31.19 -32.34
N LYS A 205 -26.50 -30.80 -31.59
CA LYS A 205 -25.36 -31.67 -31.25
C LYS A 205 -25.36 -32.15 -29.79
N LEU A 206 -26.56 -32.28 -29.20
CA LEU A 206 -26.76 -32.84 -27.86
C LEU A 206 -27.13 -34.33 -27.85
N MET A 207 -27.08 -35.02 -28.99
CA MET A 207 -27.38 -36.45 -29.05
C MET A 207 -26.25 -37.23 -29.74
N LYS A 208 -25.66 -38.16 -28.97
CA LYS A 208 -24.66 -39.18 -29.34
C LYS A 208 -23.23 -38.66 -29.54
N VAL A 209 -22.38 -38.83 -28.52
CA VAL A 209 -21.44 -39.95 -28.36
C VAL A 209 -20.84 -39.83 -26.96
N GLU A 210 -21.09 -40.82 -26.10
CA GLU A 210 -20.38 -40.94 -24.82
C GLU A 210 -18.92 -41.31 -25.09
N ALA A 211 -18.02 -40.33 -24.98
CA ALA A 211 -16.60 -40.57 -24.96
C ALA A 211 -16.22 -41.08 -23.56
N THR A 212 -15.95 -42.38 -23.44
CA THR A 212 -15.38 -42.96 -22.23
C THR A 212 -13.94 -42.49 -22.04
N GLU A 213 -13.62 -41.98 -20.86
CA GLU A 213 -12.26 -41.58 -20.51
C GLU A 213 -11.32 -42.79 -20.54
N LYS A 214 -10.18 -42.63 -21.23
CA LYS A 214 -9.14 -43.66 -21.38
C LYS A 214 -7.91 -43.26 -20.55
N ASP A 215 -7.26 -44.23 -19.93
CA ASP A 215 -6.02 -44.03 -19.16
C ASP A 215 -4.80 -43.82 -20.08
N PHE A 216 -3.62 -43.52 -19.52
CA PHE A 216 -2.36 -43.24 -20.22
C PHE A 216 -1.94 -44.34 -21.22
N PHE A 217 -2.42 -45.57 -21.05
CA PHE A 217 -2.20 -46.71 -21.96
C PHE A 217 -3.41 -47.03 -22.86
N GLY A 218 -4.37 -46.12 -23.00
CA GLY A 218 -5.51 -46.24 -23.93
C GLY A 218 -6.61 -47.21 -23.51
N ARG A 219 -6.59 -47.72 -22.27
CA ARG A 219 -7.61 -48.64 -21.74
C ARG A 219 -8.81 -47.86 -21.19
N PRO A 220 -10.05 -48.30 -21.44
CA PRO A 220 -11.25 -47.61 -20.95
C PRO A 220 -11.39 -47.72 -19.43
N ILE A 221 -11.56 -46.60 -18.73
CA ILE A 221 -11.73 -46.55 -17.28
C ILE A 221 -13.22 -46.72 -16.95
N VAL A 222 -13.58 -47.85 -16.33
CA VAL A 222 -14.94 -48.09 -15.83
C VAL A 222 -15.09 -47.40 -14.48
N ARG A 223 -15.77 -46.25 -14.44
CA ARG A 223 -16.15 -45.58 -13.19
C ARG A 223 -17.32 -46.37 -12.57
N LYS A 224 -17.03 -47.13 -11.50
CA LYS A 224 -18.05 -47.84 -10.73
C LYS A 224 -18.74 -46.84 -9.80
N GLY A 225 -20.04 -46.61 -10.01
CA GLY A 225 -20.86 -45.68 -9.24
C GLY A 225 -21.44 -46.30 -7.97
N ILE A 226 -21.17 -45.60 -6.86
CA ILE A 226 -21.95 -45.30 -5.64
C ILE A 226 -22.50 -46.44 -4.74
N ASP A 227 -22.21 -46.23 -3.45
CA ASP A 227 -22.90 -46.64 -2.20
C ASP A 227 -22.37 -47.84 -1.39
N GLU A 228 -22.00 -47.47 -0.15
CA GLU A 228 -21.77 -48.24 1.08
C GLU A 228 -20.54 -49.16 1.17
N VAL A 229 -19.39 -48.60 1.60
CA VAL A 229 -18.67 -49.07 2.81
C VAL A 229 -17.97 -47.89 3.49
N MET A 230 -18.26 -47.72 4.77
CA MET A 230 -17.65 -46.75 5.69
C MET A 230 -16.14 -47.02 5.88
N GLN A 231 -15.29 -46.00 5.74
CA GLN A 231 -14.27 -45.61 6.74
C GLN A 231 -13.42 -44.42 6.26
N GLU A 232 -13.40 -43.39 7.11
CA GLU A 232 -12.35 -42.37 7.33
C GLU A 232 -11.46 -41.96 6.14
N ASN A 233 -11.67 -40.73 5.67
CA ASN A 233 -10.58 -39.75 5.53
C ASN A 233 -11.13 -38.34 5.30
N GLU A 234 -11.30 -37.60 6.41
CA GLU A 234 -11.44 -36.14 6.37
C GLU A 234 -10.11 -35.53 5.89
N GLY A 235 -10.05 -35.18 4.61
CA GLY A 235 -8.92 -34.50 3.98
C GLY A 235 -9.35 -33.36 3.08
N ALA A 236 -10.54 -32.78 3.30
CA ALA A 236 -10.92 -31.53 2.67
C ALA A 236 -10.00 -30.43 3.22
N LYS A 237 -9.01 -30.01 2.44
CA LYS A 237 -8.12 -28.87 2.72
C LYS A 237 -8.97 -27.61 2.89
N ARG A 238 -9.50 -27.37 4.10
CA ARG A 238 -9.98 -26.06 4.52
C ARG A 238 -8.79 -25.13 4.38
N SER A 239 -8.89 -24.17 3.48
CA SER A 239 -7.88 -23.11 3.36
C SER A 239 -7.78 -22.42 4.71
N VAL A 240 -6.74 -22.73 5.48
CA VAL A 240 -6.51 -22.12 6.79
C VAL A 240 -6.22 -20.66 6.53
N ARG A 241 -7.10 -19.76 7.00
CA ARG A 241 -6.89 -18.31 6.91
C ARG A 241 -5.78 -17.95 7.91
N VAL A 242 -4.54 -17.97 7.45
CA VAL A 242 -3.38 -17.51 8.24
C VAL A 242 -3.40 -15.98 8.26
N SER A 243 -3.43 -15.39 9.46
CA SER A 243 -3.25 -13.95 9.63
C SER A 243 -2.01 -13.69 10.48
N TYR A 244 -1.15 -12.82 9.99
CA TYR A 244 0.03 -12.34 10.70
C TYR A 244 -0.24 -10.95 11.27
N ARG A 245 0.07 -10.73 12.56
CA ARG A 245 0.04 -9.41 13.21
C ARG A 245 1.47 -9.01 13.54
N TYR A 246 1.97 -8.00 12.83
CA TYR A 246 3.28 -7.44 13.13
C TYR A 246 3.20 -6.61 14.41
N HIS A 247 4.16 -6.82 15.31
CA HIS A 247 4.33 -6.01 16.51
C HIS A 247 5.57 -5.15 16.32
N GLU A 248 5.40 -3.84 16.14
CA GLU A 248 6.51 -2.89 16.06
C GLU A 248 7.11 -2.65 17.44
N GLY A 249 7.96 -3.56 17.90
CA GLY A 249 8.66 -3.44 19.18
C GLY A 249 9.47 -4.67 19.56
N PHE A 250 10.42 -4.49 20.48
CA PHE A 250 11.18 -5.58 21.07
C PHE A 250 10.72 -5.78 22.52
N SER A 251 10.22 -6.98 22.85
CA SER A 251 9.84 -7.29 24.22
C SER A 251 11.08 -7.65 25.03
N ASN A 252 11.54 -6.71 25.86
CA ASN A 252 12.71 -6.93 26.71
C ASN A 252 12.30 -7.74 27.96
N ALA A 253 12.19 -9.06 27.81
CA ALA A 253 11.80 -9.95 28.90
C ALA A 253 12.85 -9.99 30.01
N VAL A 254 12.41 -9.93 31.27
CA VAL A 254 13.30 -10.05 32.44
C VAL A 254 13.75 -11.52 32.58
N ARG A 255 15.02 -11.73 32.93
CA ARG A 255 15.58 -13.07 33.17
C ARG A 255 14.81 -13.78 34.28
N LYS A 256 14.28 -14.98 33.98
CA LYS A 256 13.66 -15.87 34.97
C LYS A 256 14.56 -17.10 35.19
N PRO A 257 14.80 -17.51 36.45
CA PRO A 257 15.47 -18.78 36.72
C PRO A 257 14.56 -19.94 36.26
N LEU A 258 15.10 -20.87 35.48
CA LEU A 258 14.42 -22.09 35.04
C LEU A 258 15.09 -23.31 35.66
N LEU A 259 14.29 -24.30 36.05
CA LEU A 259 14.76 -25.58 36.57
C LEU A 259 14.92 -26.58 35.42
N VAL A 260 15.81 -27.57 35.56
CA VAL A 260 16.06 -28.60 34.52
C VAL A 260 14.78 -29.36 34.14
N ARG A 261 13.87 -29.54 35.10
CA ARG A 261 12.55 -30.16 34.87
C ARG A 261 11.64 -29.35 33.93
N ASP A 262 11.91 -28.07 33.71
CA ASP A 262 11.09 -27.22 32.84
C ASP A 262 11.48 -27.40 31.35
N PHE A 263 12.54 -28.17 31.08
CA PHE A 263 13.06 -28.49 29.74
C PHE A 263 12.79 -29.94 29.30
N LEU A 264 12.24 -30.78 30.19
CA LEU A 264 11.96 -32.20 29.98
C LEU A 264 10.45 -32.44 30.06
#